data_AF-A0A1G7G2U1-F1
#
_entry.id   AF-A0A1G7G2U1-F1
#
_cell.length_a   1.000
_cell.length_b   1.000
_cell.length_c   1.000
_cell.angle_alpha   90.00
_cell.angle_beta   90.00
_cell.angle_gamma   90.00
#
_symmetry.space_group_name_H-M   'P 1'
#
loop_
_entity.id
_entity.type
_entity.pdbx_description
1 polymer ?
#
loop_
_entity_poly.entity_id
_entity_poly.type
_entity_poly.pdbx_seq_one_letter_code
_entity_poly.pdbx_strand_id
1 'polypeptide(L)'
;MEVHNNLDLLQNQIINVVLHALAVPPSAPVDGQLYYNTGTKIIYQYDSVAAAWKPLGAGNVIGGDGLDESTTGGVTTLSVKTDGVTVEVVADVVRVKDGGISAAKLATDSVTAIKILNGAVSFAKMQNINAMTVIGRTAAGAGVASEITLINDNTLATATGTNIATAGAVKAYIDGLVGGIGSLVGAFNANTSTNFPGSAAIKKGAYWYVSVAGTVQGQVFNVGDVLIANKDNPSTTSAADWIFLETNRDQATATVLGLVMLATNAEVQAGTDANKVVTPASLSSRTATEVRTGLIEIATQAETNTGTDDTRAVTPLKMATYVASQISGGAFAATIGDGTATAFTVTHNLNSLDVMVEVRKVSDNSAVVVDNRASTVNAVIVTFAKAPANASFRVIIKK
;
A
#
# COMPACT_ATOMS: atom_id res chain seq x y z
N MET A 1 30.63 -2.92 128.07
CA MET A 1 32.08 -2.65 128.06
C MET A 1 32.24 -1.30 127.39
N GLU A 2 32.57 -0.26 128.15
CA GLU A 2 32.97 1.03 127.56
C GLU A 2 34.43 0.88 127.15
N VAL A 3 34.71 1.00 125.85
CA VAL A 3 36.08 1.00 125.32
C VAL A 3 36.37 2.42 124.86
N HIS A 4 37.38 3.06 125.45
CA HIS A 4 37.98 4.34 125.06
C HIS A 4 39.50 4.10 124.77
N ASN A 5 40.35 4.99 124.24
CA ASN A 5 40.20 6.30 123.61
C ASN A 5 40.28 6.13 122.07
N ASN A 6 39.47 5.16 121.57
CA ASN A 6 39.00 4.95 120.18
C ASN A 6 39.77 3.95 119.29
N LEU A 7 39.93 2.72 119.83
CA LEU A 7 40.17 1.40 119.21
C LEU A 7 41.09 1.29 117.97
N ASP A 8 42.35 0.90 118.20
CA ASP A 8 43.34 0.49 117.19
C ASP A 8 43.53 -1.05 117.22
N LEU A 9 43.37 -1.72 116.07
CA LEU A 9 43.43 -3.18 115.93
C LEU A 9 44.73 -3.67 115.27
N LEU A 10 45.67 -2.77 114.97
CA LEU A 10 46.97 -3.09 114.34
C LEU A 10 46.82 -3.96 113.09
N GLN A 11 45.91 -3.58 112.18
CA GLN A 11 45.59 -4.29 110.94
C GLN A 11 44.87 -5.64 111.11
N ASN A 12 44.48 -6.04 112.33
CA ASN A 12 43.59 -7.18 112.56
C ASN A 12 42.11 -6.80 112.31
N GLN A 13 41.26 -7.83 112.24
CA GLN A 13 39.84 -7.68 111.91
C GLN A 13 38.92 -7.75 113.13
N ILE A 14 37.81 -7.00 113.09
CA ILE A 14 36.65 -7.26 113.97
C ILE A 14 35.78 -8.30 113.26
N ILE A 15 35.60 -9.45 113.89
CA ILE A 15 34.85 -10.57 113.31
C ILE A 15 33.39 -10.49 113.79
N ASN A 16 32.44 -10.71 112.88
CA ASN A 16 30.99 -10.77 113.15
C ASN A 16 30.43 -9.51 113.85
N VAL A 17 30.99 -8.34 113.54
CA VAL A 17 30.47 -7.08 114.08
C VAL A 17 29.11 -6.75 113.48
N VAL A 18 28.17 -6.36 114.34
CA VAL A 18 26.88 -5.82 113.94
C VAL A 18 26.95 -4.30 114.13
N LEU A 19 26.66 -3.55 113.07
CA LEU A 19 26.53 -2.10 113.16
C LEU A 19 25.29 -1.71 113.98
N HIS A 20 25.29 -0.50 114.53
CA HIS A 20 24.17 -0.01 115.33
C HIS A 20 22.86 -0.05 114.51
N ALA A 21 21.98 -0.99 114.85
CA ALA A 21 20.78 -1.28 114.10
C ALA A 21 19.59 -0.46 114.64
N LEU A 22 19.12 0.53 113.87
CA LEU A 22 18.02 1.41 114.27
C LEU A 22 17.01 1.60 113.13
N ALA A 23 15.73 1.78 113.45
CA ALA A 23 14.71 2.09 112.43
C ALA A 23 14.70 3.57 112.02
N VAL A 24 15.18 4.44 112.92
CA VAL A 24 15.29 5.90 112.72
C VAL A 24 16.74 6.35 113.01
N PRO A 25 17.21 7.46 112.41
CA PRO A 25 18.59 7.88 112.59
C PRO A 25 18.90 8.29 114.05
N PRO A 26 20.13 8.06 114.56
CA PRO A 26 20.56 8.58 115.85
C PRO A 26 20.34 10.09 115.98
N SER A 27 19.82 10.52 117.14
CA SER A 27 19.38 11.90 117.40
C SER A 27 20.50 12.89 117.74
N ALA A 28 21.69 12.41 118.09
CA ALA A 28 22.89 13.22 118.37
C ALA A 28 24.11 12.63 117.63
N PRO A 29 24.15 12.75 116.29
CA PRO A 29 25.17 12.10 115.50
C PRO A 29 26.53 12.79 115.58
N VAL A 30 27.60 12.01 115.42
CA VAL A 30 28.96 12.52 115.22
C VAL A 30 29.41 12.31 113.77
N ASP A 31 30.29 13.17 113.27
CA ASP A 31 30.77 13.07 111.89
C ASP A 31 31.42 11.71 111.62
N GLY A 32 31.13 11.11 110.47
CA GLY A 32 31.62 9.78 110.12
C GLY A 32 30.93 8.63 110.85
N GLN A 33 29.97 8.89 111.75
CA GLN A 33 29.24 7.83 112.45
C GLN A 33 28.51 6.92 111.46
N LEU A 34 28.59 5.61 111.69
CA LEU A 34 27.91 4.59 110.90
C LEU A 34 26.75 3.96 111.69
N TYR A 35 25.61 3.79 111.04
CA TYR A 35 24.53 2.94 111.56
C TYR A 35 23.88 2.15 110.43
N TYR A 36 23.26 1.02 110.78
CA TYR A 36 22.46 0.22 109.86
C TYR A 36 20.99 0.57 110.07
N ASN A 37 20.33 1.09 109.05
CA ASN A 37 18.90 1.37 109.13
C ASN A 37 18.11 0.07 108.95
N THR A 38 17.38 -0.37 109.97
CA THR A 38 16.64 -1.64 109.93
C THR A 38 15.41 -1.61 109.03
N GLY A 39 14.92 -0.42 108.65
CA GLY A 39 13.84 -0.22 107.69
C GLY A 39 14.33 -0.27 106.24
N THR A 40 15.31 0.56 105.88
CA THR A 40 15.83 0.64 104.50
C THR A 40 16.88 -0.43 104.18
N LYS A 41 17.42 -1.10 105.20
CA LYS A 41 18.47 -2.14 105.10
C LYS A 41 19.80 -1.63 104.54
N ILE A 42 20.05 -0.32 104.64
CA ILE A 42 21.25 0.36 104.15
C ILE A 42 22.09 0.88 105.31
N ILE A 43 23.42 0.91 105.14
CA ILE A 43 24.34 1.56 106.08
C ILE A 43 24.38 3.05 105.75
N TYR A 44 24.24 3.92 106.74
CA TYR A 44 24.39 5.35 106.56
C TYR A 44 25.61 5.86 107.32
N GLN A 45 26.32 6.80 106.71
CA GLN A 45 27.33 7.64 107.34
C GLN A 45 26.74 9.02 107.61
N TYR A 46 26.94 9.56 108.81
CA TYR A 46 26.61 10.95 109.07
C TYR A 46 27.67 11.87 108.47
N ASP A 47 27.23 12.82 107.65
CA ASP A 47 28.04 13.90 107.10
C ASP A 47 27.66 15.20 107.82
N SER A 48 28.57 15.69 108.67
CA SER A 48 28.38 16.90 109.47
C SER A 48 28.37 18.17 108.62
N VAL A 49 28.96 18.17 107.42
CA VAL A 49 28.97 19.33 106.52
C VAL A 49 27.61 19.50 105.88
N ALA A 50 26.99 18.40 105.44
CA ALA A 50 25.63 18.41 104.89
C ALA A 50 24.52 18.33 105.96
N ALA A 51 24.90 18.15 107.24
CA ALA A 51 24.00 17.88 108.37
C ALA A 51 22.98 16.76 108.09
N ALA A 52 23.43 15.71 107.40
CA ALA A 52 22.56 14.66 106.88
C ALA A 52 23.20 13.27 106.94
N TRP A 53 22.37 12.26 107.14
CA TRP A 53 22.75 10.86 106.99
C TRP A 53 22.83 10.50 105.51
N LYS A 54 24.02 10.17 105.02
CA LYS A 54 24.28 9.75 103.63
C LYS A 54 24.33 8.22 103.56
N PRO A 55 23.57 7.58 102.67
CA PRO A 55 23.69 6.14 102.46
C PRO A 55 25.08 5.81 101.92
N LEU A 56 25.79 4.89 102.56
CA LEU A 56 27.02 4.31 102.03
C LEU A 56 26.68 3.26 100.99
N GLY A 57 27.27 3.38 99.80
CA GLY A 57 27.12 2.44 98.70
C GLY A 57 26.03 2.78 97.68
N ALA A 58 25.22 3.82 97.90
CA ALA A 58 24.28 4.32 96.89
C ALA A 58 24.95 5.49 96.12
N GLY A 59 25.59 5.20 94.99
CA GLY A 59 25.97 6.25 94.06
C GLY A 59 24.71 6.93 93.52
N ASN A 60 24.72 8.26 93.37
CA ASN A 60 23.65 8.97 92.67
C ASN A 60 23.67 8.54 91.19
N VAL A 61 22.83 7.58 90.84
CA VAL A 61 22.48 7.35 89.44
C VAL A 61 21.43 8.40 89.08
N ILE A 62 21.53 9.01 87.89
CA ILE A 62 20.54 9.98 87.39
C ILE A 62 20.22 9.57 85.94
N GLY A 63 19.00 9.09 85.70
CA GLY A 63 18.58 8.55 84.38
C GLY A 63 18.44 9.56 83.23
N GLY A 64 18.33 10.86 83.53
CA GLY A 64 18.04 11.89 82.51
C GLY A 64 16.70 11.66 81.80
N ASP A 65 16.44 12.40 80.71
CA ASP A 65 15.14 12.32 80.02
C ASP A 65 14.93 11.05 79.19
N GLY A 66 16.01 10.33 78.87
CA GLY A 66 15.99 9.14 78.02
C GLY A 66 15.92 7.82 78.78
N LEU A 67 16.15 7.81 80.10
CA LEU A 67 16.09 6.62 80.93
C LEU A 67 15.17 6.86 82.14
N ASP A 68 14.30 5.90 82.41
CA ASP A 68 13.55 5.84 83.66
C ASP A 68 14.43 5.20 84.74
N GLU A 69 14.54 5.88 85.87
CA GLU A 69 15.28 5.41 87.04
C GLU A 69 14.32 4.87 88.09
N SER A 70 14.58 3.67 88.60
CA SER A 70 13.84 3.08 89.72
C SER A 70 14.82 2.60 90.77
N THR A 71 14.68 3.10 92.00
CA THR A 71 15.48 2.66 93.15
C THR A 71 14.58 1.91 94.12
N THR A 72 14.84 0.61 94.30
CA THR A 72 14.12 -0.23 95.28
C THR A 72 15.15 -1.03 96.08
N GLY A 73 15.09 -0.94 97.42
CA GLY A 73 15.97 -1.70 98.31
C GLY A 73 17.46 -1.38 98.19
N GLY A 74 17.82 -0.16 97.78
CA GLY A 74 19.21 0.28 97.61
C GLY A 74 19.86 -0.13 96.29
N VAL A 75 19.13 -0.81 95.40
CA VAL A 75 19.55 -1.08 94.01
C VAL A 75 18.83 -0.09 93.10
N THR A 76 19.60 0.63 92.30
CA THR A 76 19.07 1.51 91.27
C THR A 76 19.16 0.82 89.92
N THR A 77 18.02 0.69 89.23
CA THR A 77 17.95 0.19 87.85
C THR A 77 17.62 1.33 86.91
N LEU A 78 18.24 1.33 85.74
CA LEU A 78 17.91 2.21 84.63
C LEU A 78 17.20 1.40 83.55
N SER A 79 16.07 1.91 83.08
CA SER A 79 15.31 1.38 81.95
C SER A 79 15.21 2.44 80.87
N VAL A 80 15.15 2.06 79.59
CA VAL A 80 14.94 3.05 78.51
C VAL A 80 13.54 3.65 78.62
N LYS A 81 13.46 4.97 78.67
CA LYS A 81 12.18 5.68 78.64
C LYS A 81 11.63 5.65 77.22
N THR A 82 10.50 4.97 77.05
CA THR A 82 9.82 4.88 75.77
C THR A 82 8.60 5.77 75.73
N ASP A 83 8.32 6.38 74.58
CA ASP A 83 7.05 7.08 74.34
C ASP A 83 5.87 6.12 74.13
N GLY A 84 6.13 4.81 74.04
CA GLY A 84 5.14 3.76 73.79
C GLY A 84 4.55 3.77 72.38
N VAL A 85 5.03 4.64 71.49
CA VAL A 85 4.50 4.89 70.14
C VAL A 85 5.56 4.64 69.06
N THR A 86 6.80 5.08 69.27
CA THR A 86 7.89 4.95 68.29
C THR A 86 8.85 3.83 68.63
N VAL A 87 9.24 3.74 69.89
CA VAL A 87 10.16 2.76 70.44
C VAL A 87 9.47 2.04 71.59
N GLU A 88 9.72 0.75 71.74
CA GLU A 88 9.26 -0.05 72.87
C GLU A 88 10.40 -0.94 73.39
N VAL A 89 10.28 -1.36 74.65
CA VAL A 89 11.15 -2.39 75.26
C VAL A 89 10.34 -3.66 75.42
N VAL A 90 10.77 -4.74 74.78
CA VAL A 90 10.14 -6.07 74.89
C VAL A 90 11.22 -7.11 75.13
N ALA A 91 11.11 -7.84 76.25
CA ALA A 91 12.10 -8.84 76.66
C ALA A 91 13.55 -8.30 76.65
N ASP A 92 13.76 -7.14 77.28
CA ASP A 92 15.03 -6.41 77.37
C ASP A 92 15.64 -5.97 76.02
N VAL A 93 14.88 -6.01 74.93
CA VAL A 93 15.30 -5.47 73.62
C VAL A 93 14.57 -4.15 73.34
N VAL A 94 15.34 -3.10 73.07
CA VAL A 94 14.84 -1.83 72.54
C VAL A 94 14.60 -2.00 71.03
N ARG A 95 13.36 -1.80 70.57
CA ARG A 95 13.01 -1.89 69.15
C ARG A 95 12.04 -0.81 68.72
N VAL A 96 11.94 -0.58 67.42
CA VAL A 96 10.89 0.27 66.83
C VAL A 96 9.57 -0.49 66.89
N LYS A 97 8.51 0.20 67.32
CA LYS A 97 7.16 -0.37 67.35
C LYS A 97 6.57 -0.46 65.94
N ASP A 98 5.62 -1.37 65.73
CA ASP A 98 4.86 -1.41 64.48
C ASP A 98 4.22 -0.05 64.18
N GLY A 99 4.49 0.49 62.99
CA GLY A 99 4.04 1.84 62.61
C GLY A 99 4.78 3.00 63.31
N GLY A 100 5.82 2.72 64.11
CA GLY A 100 6.58 3.72 64.85
C GLY A 100 7.29 4.76 63.97
N ILE A 101 7.58 4.38 62.72
CA ILE A 101 8.03 5.28 61.65
C ILE A 101 6.83 5.72 60.80
N SER A 102 6.37 6.95 61.01
CA SER A 102 5.31 7.56 60.21
C SER A 102 5.88 8.21 58.95
N ALA A 103 5.00 8.57 58.00
CA ALA A 103 5.40 9.31 56.80
C ALA A 103 6.12 10.64 57.16
N ALA A 104 5.70 11.34 58.22
CA ALA A 104 6.36 12.57 58.68
C ALA A 104 7.78 12.33 59.22
N LYS A 105 8.10 11.11 59.68
CA LYS A 105 9.44 10.70 60.11
C LYS A 105 10.31 10.22 58.95
N LEU A 106 9.71 9.95 57.79
CA LEU A 106 10.40 9.70 56.53
C LEU A 106 10.51 11.02 55.78
N ALA A 107 11.63 11.74 55.96
CA ALA A 107 11.88 12.96 55.18
C ALA A 107 11.88 12.66 53.66
N THR A 108 11.63 13.68 52.84
CA THR A 108 11.77 13.57 51.38
C THR A 108 13.16 13.00 51.04
N ASP A 109 13.20 12.05 50.10
CA ASP A 109 14.42 11.33 49.67
C ASP A 109 15.15 10.54 50.77
N SER A 110 14.58 10.43 51.98
CA SER A 110 15.19 9.65 53.06
C SER A 110 15.22 8.16 52.77
N VAL A 111 14.31 7.65 51.92
CA VAL A 111 14.28 6.26 51.45
C VAL A 111 14.81 6.21 50.02
N THR A 112 16.12 6.01 49.88
CA THR A 112 16.78 5.88 48.58
C THR A 112 16.73 4.43 48.09
N ALA A 113 17.05 4.21 46.80
CA ALA A 113 17.14 2.86 46.23
C ALA A 113 18.11 1.94 47.00
N ILE A 114 19.15 2.49 47.64
CA ILE A 114 20.08 1.72 48.48
C ILE A 114 19.40 1.17 49.74
N LYS A 115 18.40 1.90 50.27
CA LYS A 115 17.65 1.51 51.47
C LYS A 115 16.49 0.55 51.16
N ILE A 116 16.13 0.38 49.89
CA ILE A 116 15.13 -0.58 49.42
C ILE A 116 15.87 -1.74 48.77
N LEU A 117 16.00 -2.86 49.50
CA LEU A 117 16.60 -4.08 48.94
C LEU A 117 15.81 -4.58 47.73
N ASN A 118 16.49 -5.32 46.83
CA ASN A 118 15.82 -5.93 45.68
C ASN A 118 14.67 -6.84 46.14
N GLY A 119 13.49 -6.71 45.52
CA GLY A 119 12.27 -7.44 45.88
C GLY A 119 11.55 -6.94 47.14
N ALA A 120 12.06 -5.92 47.84
CA ALA A 120 11.39 -5.39 49.03
C ALA A 120 10.04 -4.73 48.68
N VAL A 121 9.92 -4.15 47.49
CA VAL A 121 8.63 -3.69 46.91
C VAL A 121 8.18 -4.72 45.87
N SER A 122 7.29 -5.62 46.30
CA SER A 122 6.66 -6.61 45.42
C SER A 122 5.41 -6.05 44.75
N PHE A 123 4.95 -6.67 43.67
CA PHE A 123 3.66 -6.35 43.03
C PHE A 123 2.50 -6.29 44.05
N ALA A 124 2.47 -7.20 45.04
CA ALA A 124 1.48 -7.19 46.11
C ALA A 124 1.42 -5.90 46.94
N LYS A 125 2.55 -5.18 47.05
CA LYS A 125 2.68 -3.93 47.78
C LYS A 125 2.33 -2.70 46.94
N MET A 126 2.02 -2.89 45.65
CA MET A 126 1.66 -1.84 44.68
C MET A 126 0.27 -2.07 44.04
N GLN A 127 -0.60 -2.91 44.63
CA GLN A 127 -1.86 -3.36 43.99
C GLN A 127 -2.95 -2.29 43.86
N ASN A 128 -2.85 -1.17 44.59
CA ASN A 128 -3.89 -0.14 44.57
C ASN A 128 -3.69 0.82 43.38
N ILE A 129 -4.07 0.34 42.19
CA ILE A 129 -4.07 1.07 40.93
C ILE A 129 -5.47 0.96 40.33
N ASN A 130 -5.97 2.02 39.68
CA ASN A 130 -7.29 1.99 39.05
C ASN A 130 -7.39 0.88 37.99
N ALA A 131 -8.57 0.25 37.90
CA ALA A 131 -8.82 -0.79 36.90
C ALA A 131 -8.55 -0.26 35.48
N MET A 132 -8.05 -1.13 34.60
CA MET A 132 -7.68 -0.77 33.22
C MET A 132 -6.65 0.35 33.12
N THR A 133 -5.71 0.42 34.07
CA THR A 133 -4.57 1.32 33.98
C THR A 133 -3.25 0.58 34.29
N VAL A 134 -2.15 1.18 33.88
CA VAL A 134 -0.79 0.77 34.25
C VAL A 134 -0.03 1.99 34.78
N ILE A 135 0.98 1.79 35.63
CA ILE A 135 1.84 2.89 36.07
C ILE A 135 2.94 3.12 35.05
N GLY A 136 3.06 4.36 34.56
CA GLY A 136 4.11 4.72 33.62
C GLY A 136 4.20 6.23 33.43
N ARG A 137 4.85 6.65 32.34
CA ARG A 137 4.94 8.06 31.93
C ARG A 137 4.99 8.15 30.42
N THR A 138 4.17 9.02 29.85
CA THR A 138 4.09 9.28 28.41
C THR A 138 4.75 10.61 28.00
N ALA A 139 5.12 11.45 28.97
CA ALA A 139 5.87 12.68 28.75
C ALA A 139 7.38 12.42 28.56
N ALA A 140 8.02 13.21 27.69
CA ALA A 140 9.47 13.19 27.53
C ALA A 140 10.20 13.78 28.76
N GLY A 141 11.37 13.24 29.08
CA GLY A 141 12.22 13.71 30.18
C GLY A 141 12.00 13.03 31.53
N ALA A 142 12.70 13.52 32.56
CA ALA A 142 12.57 13.04 33.92
C ALA A 142 11.30 13.60 34.59
N GLY A 143 10.61 12.77 35.38
CA GLY A 143 9.37 13.18 36.05
C GLY A 143 8.77 12.05 36.89
N VAL A 144 7.60 12.33 37.48
CA VAL A 144 6.85 11.36 38.30
C VAL A 144 6.06 10.42 37.37
N ALA A 145 5.87 9.16 37.78
CA ALA A 145 4.99 8.24 37.06
C ALA A 145 3.53 8.47 37.45
N SER A 146 2.60 8.25 36.53
CA SER A 146 1.16 8.34 36.74
C SER A 146 0.46 7.09 36.20
N GLU A 147 -0.84 6.98 36.47
CA GLU A 147 -1.68 6.00 35.80
C GLU A 147 -1.82 6.37 34.31
N ILE A 148 -1.66 5.36 33.45
CA ILE A 148 -1.90 5.40 32.02
C ILE A 148 -3.08 4.49 31.73
N THR A 149 -4.12 5.04 31.10
CA THR A 149 -5.32 4.30 30.73
C THR A 149 -5.03 3.29 29.62
N LEU A 150 -5.58 2.08 29.78
CA LEU A 150 -5.59 1.04 28.76
C LEU A 150 -6.85 1.13 27.90
N ILE A 151 -6.68 0.99 26.59
CA ILE A 151 -7.79 0.89 25.63
C ILE A 151 -8.04 -0.57 25.32
N ASN A 152 -9.26 -1.02 25.59
CA ASN A 152 -9.68 -2.40 25.33
C ASN A 152 -10.95 -2.48 24.46
N ASP A 153 -11.30 -1.41 23.77
CA ASP A 153 -12.37 -1.41 22.76
C ASP A 153 -11.83 -1.77 21.37
N ASN A 154 -12.69 -2.34 20.53
CA ASN A 154 -12.29 -2.85 19.21
C ASN A 154 -12.13 -1.76 18.15
N THR A 155 -12.51 -0.52 18.44
CA THR A 155 -12.54 0.58 17.45
C THR A 155 -11.35 1.51 17.60
N LEU A 156 -10.63 1.44 18.74
CA LEU A 156 -9.59 2.38 19.13
C LEU A 156 -10.07 3.84 19.10
N ALA A 157 -11.37 4.08 19.28
CA ALA A 157 -11.98 5.41 19.08
C ALA A 157 -11.46 6.46 20.08
N THR A 158 -10.96 6.01 21.23
CA THR A 158 -10.42 6.87 22.30
C THR A 158 -8.89 6.94 22.31
N ALA A 159 -8.22 6.40 21.29
CA ALA A 159 -6.77 6.40 21.19
C ALA A 159 -6.19 7.83 21.11
N THR A 160 -5.17 8.07 21.93
CA THR A 160 -4.39 9.30 21.98
C THR A 160 -2.90 8.96 22.12
N GLY A 161 -2.01 9.95 22.07
CA GLY A 161 -0.57 9.74 22.35
C GLY A 161 -0.25 9.44 23.82
N THR A 162 -1.25 9.38 24.71
CA THR A 162 -1.05 9.24 26.15
C THR A 162 -1.68 7.98 26.74
N ASN A 163 -2.29 7.12 25.93
CA ASN A 163 -2.89 5.85 26.35
C ASN A 163 -2.32 4.65 25.57
N ILE A 164 -2.55 3.43 26.09
CA ILE A 164 -1.98 2.19 25.54
C ILE A 164 -3.11 1.25 25.14
N ALA A 165 -3.12 0.79 23.89
CA ALA A 165 -4.08 -0.22 23.45
C ALA A 165 -3.66 -1.64 23.88
N THR A 166 -4.65 -2.47 24.25
CA THR A 166 -4.41 -3.90 24.46
C THR A 166 -4.16 -4.59 23.12
N ALA A 167 -3.44 -5.72 23.14
CA ALA A 167 -3.24 -6.53 21.94
C ALA A 167 -4.57 -6.99 21.32
N GLY A 168 -5.60 -7.25 22.14
CA GLY A 168 -6.95 -7.59 21.69
C GLY A 168 -7.63 -6.44 20.93
N ALA A 169 -7.55 -5.22 21.46
CA ALA A 169 -8.08 -4.02 20.81
C ALA A 169 -7.41 -3.74 19.46
N VAL A 170 -6.07 -3.81 19.41
CA VAL A 170 -5.31 -3.63 18.17
C VAL A 170 -5.66 -4.71 17.14
N LYS A 171 -5.70 -5.98 17.57
CA LYS A 171 -6.08 -7.08 16.68
C LYS A 171 -7.47 -6.89 16.09
N ALA A 172 -8.46 -6.57 16.92
CA ALA A 172 -9.83 -6.37 16.47
C ALA A 172 -9.98 -5.17 15.52
N TYR A 173 -9.30 -4.06 15.81
CA TYR A 173 -9.26 -2.89 14.94
C TYR A 173 -8.64 -3.21 13.58
N ILE A 174 -7.47 -3.85 13.57
CA ILE A 174 -6.78 -4.25 12.34
C ILE A 174 -7.65 -5.26 11.57
N ASP A 175 -8.15 -6.30 12.21
CA ASP A 175 -9.03 -7.30 11.58
C ASP A 175 -10.29 -6.66 10.99
N GLY A 176 -10.84 -5.62 11.63
CA GLY A 176 -11.96 -4.86 11.08
C GLY A 176 -11.61 -4.04 9.83
N LEU A 177 -10.38 -3.52 9.75
CA LEU A 177 -9.88 -2.79 8.58
C LEU A 177 -9.45 -3.70 7.43
N VAL A 178 -8.73 -4.78 7.73
CA VAL A 178 -8.10 -5.66 6.72
C VAL A 178 -8.93 -6.90 6.42
N GLY A 179 -9.89 -7.24 7.28
CA GLY A 179 -10.79 -8.36 7.11
C GLY A 179 -11.67 -8.16 5.88
N GLY A 180 -11.20 -8.65 4.73
CA GLY A 180 -11.96 -8.68 3.49
C GLY A 180 -11.37 -7.96 2.30
N ILE A 181 -10.32 -7.14 2.48
CA ILE A 181 -9.69 -6.44 1.36
C ILE A 181 -8.78 -7.43 0.62
N GLY A 182 -9.15 -7.80 -0.61
CA GLY A 182 -8.26 -8.55 -1.51
C GLY A 182 -7.95 -9.98 -1.05
N SER A 183 -8.90 -10.67 -0.40
CA SER A 183 -8.72 -12.09 -0.06
C SER A 183 -9.25 -13.00 -1.16
N LEU A 184 -8.45 -14.00 -1.55
CA LEU A 184 -8.90 -15.09 -2.41
C LEU A 184 -9.87 -15.97 -1.62
N VAL A 185 -11.14 -15.98 -2.02
CA VAL A 185 -12.15 -16.85 -1.40
C VAL A 185 -12.09 -18.26 -1.95
N GLY A 186 -11.78 -18.43 -3.25
CA GLY A 186 -11.53 -19.74 -3.84
C GLY A 186 -11.87 -19.82 -5.33
N ALA A 187 -11.98 -21.06 -5.81
CA ALA A 187 -12.41 -21.37 -7.16
C ALA A 187 -13.93 -21.17 -7.32
N PHE A 188 -14.35 -20.62 -8.46
CA PHE A 188 -15.74 -20.55 -8.90
C PHE A 188 -15.96 -21.45 -10.12
N ASN A 189 -17.04 -22.23 -10.14
CA ASN A 189 -17.40 -23.08 -11.26
C ASN A 189 -18.62 -22.48 -11.98
N ALA A 190 -18.37 -21.72 -13.04
CA ALA A 190 -19.41 -21.02 -13.77
C ALA A 190 -20.31 -21.94 -14.61
N ASN A 191 -19.91 -23.20 -14.85
CA ASN A 191 -20.72 -24.18 -15.59
C ASN A 191 -21.94 -24.64 -14.77
N THR A 192 -21.73 -24.88 -13.47
CA THR A 192 -22.77 -25.43 -12.59
C THR A 192 -23.48 -24.39 -11.74
N SER A 193 -22.93 -23.18 -11.61
CA SER A 193 -23.51 -22.10 -10.82
C SER A 193 -24.52 -21.31 -11.63
N THR A 194 -25.72 -21.08 -11.07
CA THR A 194 -26.74 -20.19 -11.67
C THR A 194 -26.66 -18.75 -11.15
N ASN A 195 -26.03 -18.56 -9.98
CA ASN A 195 -25.85 -17.29 -9.30
C ASN A 195 -24.35 -17.00 -9.07
N PHE A 196 -23.99 -15.72 -8.89
CA PHE A 196 -22.66 -15.31 -8.43
C PHE A 196 -22.35 -15.88 -7.03
N PRO A 197 -21.08 -16.01 -6.63
CA PRO A 197 -20.70 -16.60 -5.36
C PRO A 197 -21.44 -15.99 -4.16
N GLY A 198 -21.98 -16.83 -3.27
CA GLY A 198 -22.64 -16.33 -2.06
C GLY A 198 -23.09 -17.40 -1.07
N SER A 199 -22.50 -17.37 0.12
CA SER A 199 -23.08 -17.97 1.33
C SER A 199 -22.54 -17.43 2.67
N ALA A 200 -21.58 -16.49 2.67
CA ALA A 200 -20.98 -15.92 3.89
C ALA A 200 -21.00 -14.38 3.88
N ALA A 201 -20.58 -13.75 4.98
CA ALA A 201 -20.35 -12.31 5.07
C ALA A 201 -19.17 -11.89 4.16
N ILE A 202 -19.43 -11.85 2.85
CA ILE A 202 -18.48 -11.43 1.83
C ILE A 202 -18.21 -9.95 2.00
N LYS A 203 -16.93 -9.59 1.94
CA LYS A 203 -16.46 -8.22 2.08
C LYS A 203 -16.02 -7.66 0.73
N LYS A 204 -16.12 -6.34 0.58
CA LYS A 204 -15.63 -5.65 -0.61
C LYS A 204 -14.17 -6.01 -0.89
N GLY A 205 -13.88 -6.40 -2.14
CA GLY A 205 -12.55 -6.81 -2.58
C GLY A 205 -12.26 -8.31 -2.45
N ALA A 206 -13.13 -9.10 -1.82
CA ALA A 206 -13.07 -10.55 -1.88
C ALA A 206 -13.20 -11.02 -3.34
N TYR A 207 -12.37 -11.99 -3.74
CA TYR A 207 -12.35 -12.44 -5.14
C TYR A 207 -12.32 -13.96 -5.30
N TRP A 208 -12.80 -14.40 -6.46
CA TRP A 208 -12.82 -15.78 -6.92
C TRP A 208 -12.18 -15.86 -8.30
N TYR A 209 -11.44 -16.93 -8.57
CA TYR A 209 -11.02 -17.25 -9.93
C TYR A 209 -11.96 -18.30 -10.53
N VAL A 210 -12.31 -18.14 -11.81
CA VAL A 210 -13.14 -19.09 -12.54
C VAL A 210 -12.30 -20.32 -12.86
N SER A 211 -12.68 -21.46 -12.31
CA SER A 211 -12.02 -22.75 -12.52
C SER A 211 -12.63 -23.57 -13.66
N VAL A 212 -13.89 -23.30 -14.01
CA VAL A 212 -14.62 -23.95 -15.09
C VAL A 212 -15.50 -22.90 -15.76
N ALA A 213 -15.39 -22.77 -17.08
CA ALA A 213 -16.13 -21.80 -17.88
C ALA A 213 -17.65 -22.06 -17.88
N GLY A 214 -18.45 -21.01 -18.06
CA GLY A 214 -19.92 -21.10 -18.12
C GLY A 214 -20.59 -19.74 -18.07
N THR A 215 -21.93 -19.72 -18.06
CA THR A 215 -22.71 -18.48 -18.08
C THR A 215 -23.53 -18.34 -16.80
N VAL A 216 -23.34 -17.24 -16.07
CA VAL A 216 -23.99 -16.97 -14.79
C VAL A 216 -24.67 -15.61 -14.85
N GLN A 217 -25.98 -15.54 -14.59
CA GLN A 217 -26.76 -14.28 -14.64
C GLN A 217 -26.58 -13.49 -15.95
N GLY A 218 -26.41 -14.19 -17.08
CA GLY A 218 -26.17 -13.59 -18.40
C GLY A 218 -24.74 -13.11 -18.66
N GLN A 219 -23.84 -13.24 -17.69
CA GLN A 219 -22.39 -12.99 -17.87
C GLN A 219 -21.71 -14.30 -18.28
N VAL A 220 -20.92 -14.25 -19.34
CA VAL A 220 -20.11 -15.39 -19.80
C VAL A 220 -18.75 -15.32 -19.12
N PHE A 221 -18.33 -16.42 -18.51
CA PHE A 221 -17.03 -16.57 -17.85
C PHE A 221 -16.23 -17.69 -18.49
N ASN A 222 -14.93 -17.47 -18.62
CA ASN A 222 -13.92 -18.41 -19.08
C ASN A 222 -12.97 -18.79 -17.93
N VAL A 223 -12.28 -19.93 -18.05
CA VAL A 223 -11.34 -20.40 -17.02
C VAL A 223 -10.18 -19.42 -16.84
N GLY A 224 -10.08 -18.77 -15.68
CA GLY A 224 -9.08 -17.75 -15.35
C GLY A 224 -9.67 -16.38 -15.06
N ASP A 225 -10.92 -16.11 -15.42
CA ASP A 225 -11.57 -14.84 -15.08
C ASP A 225 -11.68 -14.66 -13.58
N VAL A 226 -11.73 -13.41 -13.13
CA VAL A 226 -11.80 -13.08 -11.71
C VAL A 226 -13.06 -12.29 -11.42
N LEU A 227 -13.86 -12.79 -10.47
CA LEU A 227 -15.01 -12.09 -9.91
C LEU A 227 -14.58 -11.42 -8.61
N ILE A 228 -14.79 -10.12 -8.48
CA ILE A 228 -14.43 -9.34 -7.29
C ILE A 228 -15.68 -8.65 -6.73
N ALA A 229 -15.93 -8.78 -5.44
CA ALA A 229 -17.03 -8.09 -4.77
C ALA A 229 -16.79 -6.57 -4.74
N ASN A 230 -17.71 -5.76 -5.28
CA ASN A 230 -17.59 -4.29 -5.29
C ASN A 230 -18.13 -3.61 -4.01
N LYS A 231 -18.80 -4.38 -3.16
CA LYS A 231 -19.33 -3.93 -1.87
C LYS A 231 -19.37 -5.09 -0.87
N ASP A 232 -19.60 -4.74 0.40
CA ASP A 232 -19.94 -5.73 1.41
C ASP A 232 -21.29 -6.38 1.08
N ASN A 233 -21.35 -7.70 1.22
CA ASN A 233 -22.53 -8.51 0.93
C ASN A 233 -23.10 -8.25 -0.48
N PRO A 234 -22.32 -8.50 -1.55
CA PRO A 234 -22.80 -8.32 -2.92
C PRO A 234 -23.99 -9.26 -3.21
N SER A 235 -24.92 -8.80 -4.04
CA SER A 235 -26.02 -9.63 -4.51
C SER A 235 -25.51 -10.80 -5.34
N THR A 236 -26.10 -11.98 -5.16
CA THR A 236 -25.77 -13.17 -5.93
C THR A 236 -26.42 -13.18 -7.32
N THR A 237 -27.27 -12.21 -7.63
CA THR A 237 -28.01 -12.12 -8.91
C THR A 237 -27.80 -10.79 -9.64
N SER A 238 -27.28 -9.75 -8.98
CA SER A 238 -27.01 -8.46 -9.62
C SER A 238 -25.54 -8.32 -10.00
N ALA A 239 -25.25 -8.23 -11.29
CA ALA A 239 -23.90 -8.01 -11.80
C ALA A 239 -23.29 -6.66 -11.34
N ALA A 240 -24.11 -5.66 -10.99
CA ALA A 240 -23.64 -4.34 -10.57
C ALA A 240 -22.87 -4.35 -9.23
N ASP A 241 -23.05 -5.40 -8.42
CA ASP A 241 -22.35 -5.57 -7.15
C ASP A 241 -20.98 -6.24 -7.31
N TRP A 242 -20.60 -6.57 -8.55
CA TRP A 242 -19.39 -7.30 -8.89
C TRP A 242 -18.54 -6.53 -9.92
N ILE A 243 -17.24 -6.78 -9.86
CA ILE A 243 -16.28 -6.39 -10.88
C ILE A 243 -15.79 -7.69 -11.53
N PHE A 244 -15.83 -7.76 -12.85
CA PHE A 244 -15.30 -8.89 -13.61
C PHE A 244 -14.00 -8.49 -14.29
N LEU A 245 -12.93 -9.22 -14.00
CA LEU A 245 -11.65 -9.09 -14.67
C LEU A 245 -11.52 -10.29 -15.61
N GLU A 246 -11.67 -10.00 -16.90
CA GLU A 246 -11.51 -10.99 -17.96
C GLU A 246 -10.02 -11.15 -18.27
N THR A 247 -9.38 -12.17 -17.70
CA THR A 247 -7.90 -12.34 -17.81
C THR A 247 -7.48 -13.15 -19.04
N ASN A 248 -8.44 -13.80 -19.70
CA ASN A 248 -8.24 -14.76 -20.78
C ASN A 248 -9.05 -14.40 -22.04
N ARG A 249 -8.94 -13.15 -22.53
CA ARG A 249 -9.52 -12.85 -23.84
C ARG A 249 -8.73 -13.54 -24.93
N ASP A 250 -9.15 -14.75 -25.28
CA ASP A 250 -8.54 -15.56 -26.32
C ASP A 250 -8.56 -14.84 -27.67
N GLN A 251 -7.57 -15.14 -28.49
CA GLN A 251 -7.56 -14.74 -29.89
C GLN A 251 -8.77 -15.36 -30.60
N ALA A 252 -9.49 -14.56 -31.38
CA ALA A 252 -10.60 -15.08 -32.18
C ALA A 252 -10.08 -16.13 -33.16
N THR A 253 -10.78 -17.26 -33.26
CA THR A 253 -10.54 -18.29 -34.27
C THR A 253 -11.80 -18.50 -35.10
N ALA A 254 -11.73 -19.30 -36.16
CA ALA A 254 -12.90 -19.60 -36.99
C ALA A 254 -14.06 -20.27 -36.21
N THR A 255 -13.78 -20.87 -35.04
CA THR A 255 -14.76 -21.61 -34.23
C THR A 255 -14.98 -21.03 -32.84
N VAL A 256 -14.18 -20.04 -32.41
CA VAL A 256 -14.24 -19.45 -31.07
C VAL A 256 -14.27 -17.93 -31.18
N LEU A 257 -15.26 -17.31 -30.56
CA LEU A 257 -15.33 -15.85 -30.44
C LEU A 257 -14.18 -15.35 -29.58
N GLY A 258 -13.54 -14.25 -29.98
CA GLY A 258 -12.38 -13.71 -29.27
C GLY A 258 -12.00 -12.31 -29.73
N LEU A 259 -10.80 -11.87 -29.37
CA LEU A 259 -10.23 -10.62 -29.83
C LEU A 259 -9.47 -10.77 -31.15
N VAL A 260 -9.53 -9.72 -31.97
CA VAL A 260 -8.76 -9.59 -33.21
C VAL A 260 -7.96 -8.29 -33.19
N MET A 261 -6.80 -8.31 -33.82
CA MET A 261 -6.04 -7.10 -34.13
C MET A 261 -6.37 -6.64 -35.55
N LEU A 262 -6.48 -5.33 -35.76
CA LEU A 262 -6.65 -4.77 -37.11
C LEU A 262 -5.34 -4.87 -37.89
N ALA A 263 -5.43 -5.33 -39.13
CA ALA A 263 -4.28 -5.41 -40.02
C ALA A 263 -3.84 -4.01 -40.47
N THR A 264 -2.54 -3.79 -40.52
CA THR A 264 -1.93 -2.61 -41.15
C THR A 264 -1.99 -2.71 -42.67
N ASN A 265 -1.85 -1.58 -43.38
CA ASN A 265 -1.83 -1.58 -44.85
C ASN A 265 -0.71 -2.47 -45.43
N ALA A 266 0.46 -2.53 -44.76
CA ALA A 266 1.57 -3.40 -45.18
C ALA A 266 1.21 -4.89 -45.05
N GLU A 267 0.53 -5.28 -43.97
CA GLU A 267 0.12 -6.66 -43.74
C GLU A 267 -0.98 -7.09 -44.71
N VAL A 268 -1.96 -6.22 -44.99
CA VAL A 268 -2.97 -6.48 -46.04
C VAL A 268 -2.32 -6.60 -47.42
N GLN A 269 -1.29 -5.79 -47.69
CA GLN A 269 -0.50 -5.87 -48.90
C GLN A 269 0.33 -7.16 -49.03
N ALA A 270 0.87 -7.67 -47.93
CA ALA A 270 1.55 -8.96 -47.89
C ALA A 270 0.58 -10.14 -48.04
N GLY A 271 -0.59 -10.08 -47.39
CA GLY A 271 -1.65 -11.08 -47.52
C GLY A 271 -1.35 -12.44 -46.88
N THR A 272 -0.44 -12.50 -45.90
CA THR A 272 0.03 -13.76 -45.28
C THR A 272 -0.59 -14.06 -43.91
N ASP A 273 -1.08 -13.03 -43.21
CA ASP A 273 -1.56 -13.16 -41.83
C ASP A 273 -3.07 -13.52 -41.81
N ALA A 274 -3.41 -14.68 -41.25
CA ALA A 274 -4.78 -15.18 -41.14
C ALA A 274 -5.50 -14.75 -39.84
N ASN A 275 -4.78 -14.07 -38.94
CA ASN A 275 -5.20 -13.79 -37.57
C ASN A 275 -5.66 -12.34 -37.35
N LYS A 276 -5.44 -11.46 -38.34
CA LYS A 276 -5.81 -10.04 -38.29
C LYS A 276 -7.00 -9.75 -39.20
N VAL A 277 -7.77 -8.73 -38.83
CA VAL A 277 -8.96 -8.32 -39.58
C VAL A 277 -8.67 -7.12 -40.47
N VAL A 278 -9.15 -7.20 -41.72
CA VAL A 278 -9.08 -6.10 -42.69
C VAL A 278 -10.16 -5.05 -42.41
N THR A 279 -9.80 -3.78 -42.58
CA THR A 279 -10.74 -2.64 -42.59
C THR A 279 -11.00 -2.18 -44.02
N PRO A 280 -12.13 -1.48 -44.30
CA PRO A 280 -12.36 -0.86 -45.61
C PRO A 280 -11.20 0.03 -46.09
N ALA A 281 -10.56 0.77 -45.18
CA ALA A 281 -9.39 1.59 -45.49
C ALA A 281 -8.18 0.74 -45.94
N SER A 282 -7.87 -0.32 -45.20
CA SER A 282 -6.77 -1.22 -45.55
C SER A 282 -7.01 -2.00 -46.83
N LEU A 283 -8.27 -2.38 -47.12
CA LEU A 283 -8.66 -3.03 -48.37
C LEU A 283 -8.47 -2.07 -49.56
N SER A 284 -8.88 -0.81 -49.41
CA SER A 284 -8.68 0.24 -50.43
C SER A 284 -7.19 0.46 -50.75
N SER A 285 -6.30 0.26 -49.78
CA SER A 285 -4.85 0.37 -49.99
C SER A 285 -4.24 -0.79 -50.80
N ARG A 286 -4.99 -1.87 -51.04
CA ARG A 286 -4.49 -3.08 -51.69
C ARG A 286 -4.53 -2.95 -53.22
N THR A 287 -3.77 -2.01 -53.78
CA THR A 287 -3.70 -1.79 -55.24
C THR A 287 -2.99 -2.94 -55.98
N ALA A 288 -3.43 -3.19 -57.21
CA ALA A 288 -2.81 -4.12 -58.13
C ALA A 288 -1.45 -3.58 -58.61
N THR A 289 -0.49 -4.48 -58.79
CA THR A 289 0.78 -4.23 -59.48
C THR A 289 1.06 -5.40 -60.42
N GLU A 290 2.06 -5.27 -61.30
CA GLU A 290 2.43 -6.36 -62.22
C GLU A 290 2.80 -7.67 -61.51
N VAL A 291 3.33 -7.59 -60.28
CA VAL A 291 3.80 -8.75 -59.50
C VAL A 291 2.72 -9.24 -58.53
N ARG A 292 1.68 -8.45 -58.27
CA ARG A 292 0.78 -8.65 -57.14
C ARG A 292 -0.65 -8.28 -57.49
N THR A 293 -1.57 -9.24 -57.35
CA THR A 293 -3.02 -8.99 -57.50
C THR A 293 -3.50 -7.88 -56.57
N GLY A 294 -4.57 -7.17 -56.93
CA GLY A 294 -5.15 -6.12 -56.09
C GLY A 294 -6.33 -5.42 -56.75
N LEU A 295 -6.79 -4.33 -56.14
CA LEU A 295 -7.79 -3.44 -56.72
C LEU A 295 -7.17 -2.63 -57.86
N ILE A 296 -7.88 -2.55 -58.98
CA ILE A 296 -7.47 -1.80 -60.17
C ILE A 296 -8.61 -0.88 -60.62
N GLU A 297 -8.27 0.35 -61.00
CA GLU A 297 -9.22 1.30 -61.56
C GLU A 297 -9.39 1.07 -63.07
N ILE A 298 -10.59 1.33 -63.59
CA ILE A 298 -10.86 1.24 -65.01
C ILE A 298 -10.50 2.56 -65.70
N ALA A 299 -9.60 2.51 -66.69
CA ALA A 299 -9.19 3.68 -67.48
C ALA A 299 -10.38 4.31 -68.22
N THR A 300 -10.37 5.63 -68.41
CA THR A 300 -11.31 6.36 -69.28
C THR A 300 -10.98 6.17 -70.77
N GLN A 301 -11.87 6.58 -71.67
CA GLN A 301 -11.58 6.52 -73.12
C GLN A 301 -10.41 7.44 -73.49
N ALA A 302 -10.30 8.61 -72.86
CA ALA A 302 -9.21 9.55 -73.10
C ALA A 302 -7.86 8.95 -72.69
N GLU A 303 -7.79 8.37 -71.49
CA GLU A 303 -6.58 7.68 -71.01
C GLU A 303 -6.20 6.50 -71.90
N THR A 304 -7.19 5.72 -72.35
CA THR A 304 -6.97 4.61 -73.31
C THR A 304 -6.39 5.13 -74.63
N ASN A 305 -6.86 6.28 -75.13
CA ASN A 305 -6.34 6.87 -76.37
C ASN A 305 -4.93 7.45 -76.21
N THR A 306 -4.60 7.99 -75.02
CA THR A 306 -3.26 8.51 -74.72
C THR A 306 -2.25 7.40 -74.49
N GLY A 307 -2.63 6.29 -73.86
CA GLY A 307 -1.80 5.09 -73.74
C GLY A 307 -0.55 5.24 -72.87
N THR A 308 -0.57 6.10 -71.86
CA THR A 308 0.58 6.35 -70.96
C THR A 308 0.44 5.75 -69.56
N ASP A 309 -0.77 5.35 -69.17
CA ASP A 309 -1.06 4.82 -67.84
C ASP A 309 -1.05 3.29 -67.84
N ASP A 310 -0.11 2.71 -67.09
CA ASP A 310 0.07 1.27 -66.93
C ASP A 310 -0.54 0.73 -65.61
N THR A 311 -1.27 1.57 -64.88
CA THR A 311 -1.87 1.22 -63.58
C THR A 311 -3.38 1.01 -63.64
N ARG A 312 -3.97 1.09 -64.84
CA ARG A 312 -5.42 1.00 -65.05
C ARG A 312 -5.82 -0.04 -66.09
N ALA A 313 -6.99 -0.64 -65.91
CA ALA A 313 -7.53 -1.64 -66.83
C ALA A 313 -8.40 -1.01 -67.93
N VAL A 314 -8.30 -1.52 -69.16
CA VAL A 314 -9.14 -1.12 -70.30
C VAL A 314 -10.31 -2.09 -70.44
N THR A 315 -11.53 -1.57 -70.64
CA THR A 315 -12.71 -2.41 -70.91
C THR A 315 -12.86 -2.74 -72.39
N PRO A 316 -13.58 -3.83 -72.76
CA PRO A 316 -13.80 -4.19 -74.16
C PRO A 316 -14.38 -3.06 -75.02
N LEU A 317 -15.30 -2.26 -74.50
CA LEU A 317 -15.87 -1.10 -75.21
C LEU A 317 -14.80 -0.04 -75.53
N LYS A 318 -13.92 0.25 -74.57
CA LYS A 318 -12.87 1.26 -74.74
C LYS A 318 -11.82 0.81 -75.74
N MET A 319 -11.48 -0.47 -75.70
CA MET A 319 -10.60 -1.11 -76.69
C MET A 319 -11.22 -1.08 -78.08
N ALA A 320 -12.49 -1.48 -78.22
CA ALA A 320 -13.19 -1.46 -79.51
C ALA A 320 -13.25 -0.04 -80.11
N THR A 321 -13.52 0.96 -79.27
CA THR A 321 -13.60 2.37 -79.69
C THR A 321 -12.22 2.91 -80.10
N TYR A 322 -11.17 2.61 -79.33
CA TYR A 322 -9.80 2.96 -79.69
C TYR A 322 -9.42 2.36 -81.05
N VAL A 323 -9.63 1.05 -81.24
CA VAL A 323 -9.35 0.36 -82.51
C VAL A 323 -10.16 0.97 -83.67
N ALA A 324 -11.46 1.22 -83.48
CA ALA A 324 -12.30 1.84 -84.50
C ALA A 324 -11.85 3.26 -84.88
N SER A 325 -11.39 4.05 -83.90
CA SER A 325 -10.83 5.38 -84.11
C SER A 325 -9.53 5.31 -84.92
N GLN A 326 -8.64 4.37 -84.60
CA GLN A 326 -7.40 4.21 -85.36
C GLN A 326 -7.67 3.78 -86.81
N ILE A 327 -8.67 2.91 -87.05
CA ILE A 327 -9.05 2.46 -88.39
C ILE A 327 -9.77 3.57 -89.20
N SER A 328 -10.67 4.34 -88.57
CA SER A 328 -11.51 5.32 -89.26
C SER A 328 -10.87 6.69 -89.36
N GLY A 329 -10.17 7.14 -88.30
CA GLY A 329 -9.44 8.40 -88.27
C GLY A 329 -8.18 8.41 -89.14
N GLY A 330 -7.71 7.23 -89.56
CA GLY A 330 -6.64 7.06 -90.53
C GLY A 330 -7.08 7.08 -91.99
N ALA A 331 -8.38 7.29 -92.30
CA ALA A 331 -8.91 7.21 -93.66
C ALA A 331 -9.61 8.49 -94.13
N PHE A 332 -9.36 8.89 -95.37
CA PHE A 332 -10.02 9.99 -96.06
C PHE A 332 -10.53 9.50 -97.42
N ALA A 333 -11.63 10.06 -97.92
CA ALA A 333 -12.07 9.81 -99.28
C ALA A 333 -12.72 11.03 -99.91
N ALA A 334 -12.43 11.28 -101.19
CA ALA A 334 -13.04 12.34 -101.99
C ALA A 334 -13.38 11.84 -103.38
N THR A 335 -14.47 12.38 -103.95
CA THR A 335 -14.83 12.13 -105.35
C THR A 335 -14.26 13.26 -106.22
N ILE A 336 -13.64 12.90 -107.33
CA ILE A 336 -12.96 13.82 -108.25
C ILE A 336 -13.41 13.61 -109.70
N GLY A 337 -13.08 14.59 -110.53
CA GLY A 337 -13.38 14.66 -111.95
C GLY A 337 -14.24 15.87 -112.27
N ASP A 338 -13.81 16.65 -113.25
CA ASP A 338 -14.47 17.87 -113.72
C ASP A 338 -14.66 17.88 -115.24
N GLY A 339 -14.27 16.80 -115.93
CA GLY A 339 -14.31 16.68 -117.39
C GLY A 339 -13.19 17.43 -118.13
N THR A 340 -12.29 18.14 -117.45
CA THR A 340 -11.29 19.02 -118.07
C THR A 340 -9.86 18.86 -117.54
N ALA A 341 -9.65 18.83 -116.22
CA ALA A 341 -8.32 18.69 -115.62
C ALA A 341 -7.84 17.24 -115.67
N THR A 342 -6.55 17.03 -115.88
CA THR A 342 -5.90 15.71 -115.79
C THR A 342 -5.24 15.46 -114.44
N ALA A 343 -5.10 16.47 -113.59
CA ALA A 343 -4.50 16.36 -112.26
C ALA A 343 -5.39 17.02 -111.20
N PHE A 344 -5.58 16.31 -110.08
CA PHE A 344 -6.42 16.76 -108.97
C PHE A 344 -5.62 16.70 -107.66
N THR A 345 -5.61 17.80 -106.92
CA THR A 345 -5.07 17.82 -105.55
C THR A 345 -6.18 17.43 -104.58
N VAL A 346 -6.00 16.30 -103.90
CA VAL A 346 -6.91 15.76 -102.89
C VAL A 346 -6.33 16.02 -101.51
N THR A 347 -6.92 17.00 -100.80
CA THR A 347 -6.52 17.35 -99.42
C THR A 347 -7.18 16.40 -98.41
N HIS A 348 -6.38 15.61 -97.70
CA HIS A 348 -6.83 14.57 -96.76
C HIS A 348 -6.61 14.89 -95.28
N ASN A 349 -5.77 15.87 -94.94
CA ASN A 349 -5.49 16.29 -93.55
C ASN A 349 -5.03 15.18 -92.58
N LEU A 350 -4.41 14.10 -93.09
CA LEU A 350 -3.96 12.97 -92.24
C LEU A 350 -2.59 13.23 -91.57
N ASN A 351 -1.98 14.39 -91.82
CA ASN A 351 -0.68 14.81 -91.30
C ASN A 351 0.40 13.70 -91.43
N SER A 352 0.50 13.11 -92.63
CA SER A 352 1.42 12.03 -92.96
C SER A 352 1.77 12.09 -94.44
N LEU A 353 3.05 11.90 -94.79
CA LEU A 353 3.46 11.59 -96.17
C LEU A 353 3.32 10.10 -96.47
N ASP A 354 3.39 9.26 -95.44
CA ASP A 354 3.14 7.83 -95.53
C ASP A 354 1.62 7.64 -95.64
N VAL A 355 1.15 7.56 -96.89
CA VAL A 355 -0.26 7.33 -97.22
C VAL A 355 -0.38 6.32 -98.35
N MET A 356 -1.40 5.47 -98.27
CA MET A 356 -1.83 4.58 -99.32
C MET A 356 -2.99 5.22 -100.09
N VAL A 357 -2.87 5.31 -101.41
CA VAL A 357 -3.88 5.92 -102.27
C VAL A 357 -4.48 4.84 -103.16
N GLU A 358 -5.80 4.72 -103.12
CA GLU A 358 -6.57 3.84 -103.99
C GLU A 358 -7.61 4.66 -104.74
N VAL A 359 -7.59 4.60 -106.07
CA VAL A 359 -8.58 5.28 -106.91
C VAL A 359 -9.53 4.26 -107.51
N ARG A 360 -10.83 4.48 -107.35
CA ARG A 360 -11.86 3.60 -107.88
C ARG A 360 -12.82 4.36 -108.79
N LYS A 361 -13.30 3.73 -109.85
CA LYS A 361 -14.41 4.28 -110.65
C LYS A 361 -15.68 4.28 -109.80
N VAL A 362 -16.44 5.37 -109.86
CA VAL A 362 -17.71 5.48 -109.14
C VAL A 362 -18.78 4.55 -109.72
N SER A 363 -18.72 4.25 -111.03
CA SER A 363 -19.73 3.47 -111.74
C SER A 363 -19.76 1.98 -111.37
N ASP A 364 -18.59 1.37 -111.14
CA ASP A 364 -18.46 -0.07 -110.94
C ASP A 364 -17.53 -0.45 -109.77
N ASN A 365 -17.00 0.54 -109.05
CA ASN A 365 -16.06 0.38 -107.95
C ASN A 365 -14.77 -0.38 -108.35
N SER A 366 -14.43 -0.44 -109.65
CA SER A 366 -13.18 -1.02 -110.13
C SER A 366 -11.98 -0.15 -109.76
N ALA A 367 -10.90 -0.79 -109.30
CA ALA A 367 -9.66 -0.11 -109.01
C ALA A 367 -9.00 0.38 -110.32
N VAL A 368 -8.49 1.61 -110.30
CA VAL A 368 -7.81 2.22 -111.42
C VAL A 368 -6.43 2.68 -110.99
N VAL A 369 -5.43 2.20 -111.72
CA VAL A 369 -4.05 2.62 -111.53
C VAL A 369 -3.87 3.98 -112.17
N VAL A 370 -3.39 4.92 -111.36
CA VAL A 370 -3.12 6.30 -111.71
C VAL A 370 -1.78 6.68 -111.12
N ASP A 371 -1.14 7.67 -111.72
CA ASP A 371 0.00 8.29 -111.07
C ASP A 371 -0.50 9.09 -109.87
N ASN A 372 0.08 8.83 -108.70
CA ASN A 372 -0.28 9.52 -107.48
C ASN A 372 0.97 9.83 -106.67
N ARG A 373 0.99 11.02 -106.07
CA ARG A 373 2.10 11.47 -105.24
C ARG A 373 1.58 12.25 -104.05
N ALA A 374 1.99 11.87 -102.85
CA ALA A 374 1.84 12.72 -101.67
C ALA A 374 2.58 14.04 -101.91
N SER A 375 1.83 15.14 -102.05
CA SER A 375 2.39 16.46 -102.36
C SER A 375 2.74 17.24 -101.09
N THR A 376 2.00 17.01 -100.01
CA THR A 376 2.29 17.49 -98.66
C THR A 376 1.81 16.44 -97.65
N VAL A 377 2.09 16.62 -96.36
CA VAL A 377 1.55 15.77 -95.28
C VAL A 377 0.02 15.73 -95.22
N ASN A 378 -0.67 16.65 -95.92
CA ASN A 378 -2.13 16.77 -95.90
C ASN A 378 -2.76 16.68 -97.29
N ALA A 379 -1.99 16.40 -98.35
CA ALA A 379 -2.55 16.32 -99.70
C ALA A 379 -1.81 15.33 -100.60
N VAL A 380 -2.57 14.70 -101.50
CA VAL A 380 -2.09 13.85 -102.59
C VAL A 380 -2.50 14.46 -103.91
N ILE A 381 -1.61 14.47 -104.89
CA ILE A 381 -1.96 14.78 -106.28
C ILE A 381 -2.21 13.46 -107.02
N VAL A 382 -3.34 13.36 -107.69
CA VAL A 382 -3.72 12.23 -108.54
C VAL A 382 -3.76 12.69 -109.99
N THR A 383 -3.07 12.00 -110.89
CA THR A 383 -2.94 12.36 -112.31
C THR A 383 -3.43 11.23 -113.22
N PHE A 384 -4.25 11.59 -114.21
CA PHE A 384 -4.86 10.70 -115.18
C PHE A 384 -4.29 10.95 -116.58
N ALA A 385 -4.18 9.90 -117.39
CA ALA A 385 -3.77 10.00 -118.79
C ALA A 385 -4.81 10.74 -119.67
N LYS A 386 -6.07 10.81 -119.23
CA LYS A 386 -7.17 11.54 -119.87
C LYS A 386 -8.05 12.18 -118.79
N ALA A 387 -8.54 13.39 -119.05
CA ALA A 387 -9.41 14.10 -118.10
C ALA A 387 -10.63 13.23 -117.72
N PRO A 388 -10.79 12.86 -116.44
CA PRO A 388 -11.92 12.08 -115.97
C PRO A 388 -13.22 12.88 -116.07
N ALA A 389 -14.31 12.21 -116.43
CA ALA A 389 -15.64 12.82 -116.46
C ALA A 389 -16.05 13.33 -115.07
N ASN A 390 -17.04 14.22 -115.01
CA ASN A 390 -17.49 14.83 -113.76
C ASN A 390 -17.80 13.77 -112.68
N ALA A 391 -17.18 13.90 -111.51
CA ALA A 391 -17.37 13.04 -110.34
C ALA A 391 -17.26 11.52 -110.61
N SER A 392 -16.42 11.12 -111.58
CA SER A 392 -16.36 9.73 -112.06
C SER A 392 -15.42 8.82 -111.27
N PHE A 393 -14.56 9.37 -110.40
CA PHE A 393 -13.61 8.60 -109.60
C PHE A 393 -13.65 8.97 -108.11
N ARG A 394 -13.56 7.97 -107.24
CA ARG A 394 -13.40 8.12 -105.80
C ARG A 394 -11.96 7.80 -105.41
N VAL A 395 -11.28 8.77 -104.83
CA VAL A 395 -9.94 8.63 -104.26
C VAL A 395 -10.09 8.31 -102.78
N ILE A 396 -9.49 7.21 -102.35
CA ILE A 396 -9.44 6.76 -100.96
C ILE A 396 -7.98 6.88 -100.52
N ILE A 397 -7.73 7.55 -99.41
CA ILE A 397 -6.40 7.80 -98.85
C ILE A 397 -6.38 7.27 -97.43
N LYS A 398 -5.42 6.40 -97.11
CA LYS A 398 -5.24 5.85 -95.76
C LYS A 398 -3.83 6.11 -95.24
N LYS A 399 -3.69 6.41 -93.95
CA LYS A 399 -2.40 6.50 -93.24
C LYS A 399 -1.99 5.14 -92.67
#